data_AF-A0A8J3ICX6-F1
#
_entry.id   AF-A0A8J3ICX6-F1
#
_cell.length_a   1.000
_cell.length_b   1.000
_cell.length_c   1.000
_cell.angle_alpha   90.00
_cell.angle_beta   90.00
_cell.angle_gamma   90.00
#
_symmetry.space_group_name_H-M   'P 1'
#
loop_
_entity.id
_entity.type
_entity.pdbx_description
1 polymer ?
#
loop_
_entity_poly.entity_id
_entity_poly.type
_entity_poly.pdbx_seq_one_letter_code
_entity_poly.pdbx_strand_id
1 'polypeptide(L)'
;MFSTGLTEIVLIVKDVKAAARFYREVVGLIPQREADDQWAWFFAGKPENLQRLALHKGPLLFEEHSPFPEGSLCFLCPPRKA
;
A
#
# COMPACT_ATOMS: atom_id res chain seq x y z
N MET A 1 -6.94 -9.94 26.00
CA MET A 1 -5.69 -10.36 25.33
C MET A 1 -5.42 -9.33 24.25
N PHE A 2 -4.42 -8.47 24.44
CA PHE A 2 -4.12 -7.37 23.51
C PHE A 2 -3.23 -7.91 22.39
N SER A 3 -3.60 -7.65 21.13
CA SER A 3 -2.79 -8.01 19.97
C SER A 3 -1.49 -7.19 20.00
N THR A 4 -0.39 -7.81 20.40
CA THR A 4 0.94 -7.18 20.35
C THR A 4 1.48 -7.28 18.91
N GLY A 5 1.05 -6.38 18.03
CA GLY A 5 1.57 -6.27 16.67
C GLY A 5 0.62 -5.58 15.68
N LEU A 6 1.16 -5.11 14.55
CA LEU A 6 0.38 -4.64 13.40
C LEU A 6 -0.22 -5.85 12.69
N THR A 7 -1.55 -6.00 12.75
CA THR A 7 -2.26 -7.09 12.05
C THR A 7 -2.49 -6.74 10.58
N GLU A 8 -2.84 -5.49 10.27
CA GLU A 8 -3.22 -5.10 8.90
C GLU A 8 -2.76 -3.69 8.58
N ILE A 9 -2.32 -3.49 7.34
CA ILE A 9 -2.05 -2.18 6.75
C ILE A 9 -2.82 -2.10 5.44
N VAL A 10 -3.53 -0.98 5.23
CA VAL A 10 -4.23 -0.69 3.98
C VAL A 10 -3.59 0.53 3.32
N LEU A 11 -3.13 0.37 2.08
CA LEU A 11 -2.57 1.45 1.27
C LEU A 11 -3.61 1.91 0.24
N ILE A 12 -3.84 3.22 0.19
CA ILE A 12 -4.68 3.82 -0.84
C ILE A 12 -3.85 4.05 -2.10
N VAL A 13 -4.32 3.54 -3.24
CA VAL A 13 -3.63 3.62 -4.53
C VAL A 13 -4.57 4.08 -5.64
N LYS A 14 -4.00 4.70 -6.67
CA LYS A 14 -4.76 5.13 -7.86
C LYS A 14 -5.15 3.96 -8.76
N ASP A 15 -4.22 3.01 -8.96
CA ASP A 15 -4.38 1.83 -9.79
C ASP A 15 -4.00 0.56 -9.00
N VAL A 16 -5.02 -0.21 -8.65
CA VAL A 16 -4.88 -1.42 -7.84
C VAL A 16 -4.17 -2.53 -8.62
N LYS A 17 -4.45 -2.71 -9.92
CA LYS A 17 -3.87 -3.79 -10.72
C LYS A 17 -2.38 -3.55 -10.96
N ALA A 18 -2.01 -2.31 -11.28
CA ALA A 18 -0.60 -1.93 -11.43
C ALA A 18 0.17 -2.10 -10.11
N ALA A 19 -0.39 -1.60 -9.01
CA ALA A 19 0.23 -1.73 -7.69
C ALA A 19 0.31 -3.19 -7.23
N ALA A 20 -0.74 -3.99 -7.43
CA ALA A 20 -0.74 -5.41 -7.09
C ALA A 20 0.33 -6.19 -7.86
N ARG A 21 0.52 -5.87 -9.15
CA ARG A 21 1.59 -6.44 -9.95
C ARG A 21 2.96 -6.09 -9.37
N PHE A 22 3.18 -4.84 -8.98
CA PHE A 22 4.43 -4.40 -8.34
C PHE A 22 4.71 -5.17 -7.04
N TYR A 23 3.73 -5.22 -6.12
CA TYR A 23 3.92 -5.91 -4.84
C TYR A 23 4.10 -7.43 -5.01
N ARG A 24 3.49 -8.03 -6.04
CA ARG A 24 3.71 -9.44 -6.37
C ARG A 24 5.08 -9.68 -6.99
N GLU A 25 5.41 -8.97 -8.08
CA GLU A 25 6.55 -9.31 -8.93
C GLU A 25 7.86 -8.70 -8.44
N VAL A 26 7.81 -7.50 -7.85
CA VAL A 26 9.00 -6.77 -7.41
C VAL A 26 9.27 -7.00 -5.92
N VAL A 27 8.23 -6.90 -5.09
CA VAL A 27 8.37 -7.10 -3.64
C VAL A 27 8.31 -8.58 -3.26
N GLY A 28 7.68 -9.42 -4.08
CA GLY A 28 7.57 -10.86 -3.82
C GLY A 28 6.49 -11.24 -2.82
N LEU A 29 5.48 -10.37 -2.60
CA LEU A 29 4.38 -10.69 -1.70
C LEU A 29 3.42 -11.72 -2.32
N ILE A 30 2.92 -12.61 -1.47
CA ILE A 30 2.01 -13.68 -1.88
C ILE A 30 0.58 -13.13 -1.89
N PRO A 31 -0.09 -13.09 -3.04
CA PRO A 31 -1.48 -12.66 -3.11
C PRO A 31 -2.38 -13.69 -2.45
N GLN A 32 -3.36 -13.22 -1.67
CA GLN A 32 -4.39 -14.09 -1.11
C GLN A 32 -5.38 -14.57 -2.18
N ARG A 33 -5.66 -13.70 -3.16
CA ARG A 33 -6.51 -13.93 -4.32
C ARG A 33 -6.07 -13.01 -5.46
N GLU A 34 -6.59 -13.25 -6.66
CA GLU A 34 -6.38 -12.34 -7.79
C GLU A 34 -6.91 -10.93 -7.45
N ALA A 35 -6.13 -9.90 -7.83
CA ALA A 35 -6.50 -8.52 -7.58
C ALA A 35 -7.64 -8.09 -8.51
N ASP A 36 -8.62 -7.37 -7.95
CA ASP A 36 -9.70 -6.75 -8.70
C ASP A 36 -9.42 -5.24 -8.90
N ASP A 37 -10.37 -4.52 -9.51
CA ASP A 37 -10.22 -3.08 -9.79
C ASP A 37 -10.30 -2.19 -8.54
N GLN A 38 -10.66 -2.75 -7.38
CA GLN A 38 -10.88 -2.02 -6.12
C GLN A 38 -9.96 -2.48 -4.99
N TRP A 39 -9.57 -3.75 -4.97
CA TRP A 39 -8.86 -4.38 -3.87
C TRP A 39 -7.79 -5.38 -4.33
N ALA A 40 -6.68 -5.38 -3.60
CA ALA A 40 -5.70 -6.47 -3.61
C ALA A 40 -5.30 -6.79 -2.17
N TRP A 41 -5.08 -8.07 -1.87
CA TRP A 41 -4.74 -8.55 -0.53
C TRP A 41 -3.52 -9.45 -0.58
N PHE A 42 -2.60 -9.24 0.35
CA PHE A 42 -1.34 -9.97 0.45
C PHE A 42 -1.11 -10.44 1.88
N PHE A 43 -0.47 -11.60 2.01
CA PHE A 43 0.12 -12.03 3.27
C PHE A 43 1.45 -11.29 3.48
N ALA A 44 1.63 -10.71 4.66
CA ALA A 44 2.86 -10.08 5.09
C ALA A 44 3.52 -10.99 6.15
N GLY A 45 4.47 -11.81 5.74
CA GLY A 45 5.13 -12.78 6.61
C GLY A 45 4.61 -14.21 6.44
N LYS A 46 4.80 -15.06 7.45
CA LYS A 46 4.40 -16.48 7.38
C LYS A 46 2.88 -16.59 7.34
N PRO A 47 2.31 -17.56 6.59
CA PRO A 47 0.85 -17.75 6.48
C PRO A 47 0.14 -17.96 7.82
N GLU A 48 0.84 -18.53 8.81
CA GLU A 48 0.36 -18.73 10.18
C GLU A 48 0.23 -17.43 11.01
N ASN A 49 0.85 -16.34 10.57
CA ASN A 49 0.65 -15.01 11.14
C ASN A 49 -0.33 -14.22 10.28
N LEU A 50 -1.44 -13.78 10.86
CA LEU A 50 -2.50 -13.02 10.19
C LEU A 50 -2.10 -11.56 9.87
N GLN A 51 -0.83 -11.32 9.54
CA GLN A 51 -0.33 -10.03 9.12
C GLN A 51 -0.64 -9.82 7.63
N ARG A 52 -1.36 -8.75 7.30
CA ARG A 52 -1.85 -8.51 5.94
C ARG A 52 -1.51 -7.11 5.44
N LEU A 53 -1.27 -7.05 4.13
CA LEU A 53 -1.21 -5.81 3.37
C LEU A 53 -2.37 -5.78 2.38
N ALA A 54 -3.16 -4.72 2.40
CA ALA A 54 -4.20 -4.49 1.42
C ALA A 54 -3.89 -3.24 0.58
N LEU A 55 -4.29 -3.28 -0.68
CA LEU A 55 -4.32 -2.13 -1.57
C LEU A 55 -5.79 -1.82 -1.86
N HIS A 56 -6.18 -0.56 -1.71
CA HIS A 56 -7.54 -0.11 -2.03
C HIS A 56 -7.51 1.07 -2.98
N LYS A 57 -8.42 1.06 -3.97
CA LYS A 57 -8.60 2.20 -4.87
C LYS A 57 -9.19 3.39 -4.11
N GLY A 58 -8.52 4.53 -4.14
CA GLY A 58 -9.07 5.76 -3.57
C GLY A 58 -8.24 6.99 -3.91
N PRO A 59 -8.80 8.19 -3.69
CA PRO A 59 -8.04 9.43 -3.81
C PRO A 59 -6.95 9.47 -2.75
N LEU A 60 -5.74 9.90 -3.12
CA LEU A 60 -4.68 10.13 -2.15
C LEU A 60 -5.08 11.33 -1.29
N LEU A 61 -5.13 11.13 0.03
CA LEU A 61 -5.60 12.13 1.01
C LEU A 61 -4.82 13.47 0.98
N PHE A 62 -3.68 13.51 0.30
CA PHE A 62 -2.78 14.66 0.26
C PHE A 62 -2.64 15.30 -1.12
N GLU A 63 -3.23 14.77 -2.20
CA GLU A 63 -3.10 15.41 -3.52
C GLU A 63 -3.71 16.83 -3.54
N GLU A 64 -4.79 17.07 -2.80
CA GLU A 64 -5.40 18.40 -2.66
C GLU A 64 -4.52 19.42 -1.90
N HIS A 65 -3.52 18.94 -1.15
CA HIS A 65 -2.62 19.77 -0.32
C HIS A 65 -1.14 19.52 -0.61
N SER A 66 -0.81 18.88 -1.73
CA SER A 66 0.58 18.63 -2.11
C SER A 66 1.28 19.96 -2.37
N PRO A 67 2.38 20.29 -1.68
CA PRO A 67 3.17 21.47 -2.00
C PRO A 67 3.97 21.29 -3.30
N PHE A 68 3.92 20.10 -3.91
CA PHE A 68 4.62 19.78 -5.14
C PHE A 68 3.67 19.78 -6.34
N PRO A 69 4.14 20.18 -7.55
CA PRO A 69 3.35 20.18 -8.77
C PRO A 69 2.76 18.79 -9.08
N GLU A 70 1.61 18.76 -9.75
CA GLU A 70 0.99 17.54 -10.24
C GLU A 70 2.02 16.65 -10.97
N GLY A 71 2.03 15.35 -10.65
CA GLY A 71 2.96 14.38 -11.22
C GLY A 71 4.32 14.25 -10.53
N SER A 72 4.62 15.06 -9.52
CA SER A 72 5.89 15.05 -8.79
C SER A 72 5.83 14.19 -7.51
N LEU A 73 5.68 12.87 -7.64
CA LEU A 73 5.71 11.98 -6.48
C LEU A 73 7.17 11.74 -6.02
N CYS A 74 7.66 12.53 -5.08
CA CYS A 74 9.00 12.36 -4.49
C CYS A 74 8.98 11.36 -3.32
N PHE A 75 9.41 10.12 -3.56
CA PHE A 75 9.56 9.08 -2.52
C PHE A 75 10.72 9.34 -1.53
N LEU A 76 11.57 10.34 -1.78
CA LEU A 76 12.77 10.64 -0.99
C LEU A 76 12.93 12.15 -0.74
N CYS A 77 11.87 12.83 -0.30
CA CYS A 77 12.03 14.22 0.14
C CYS A 77 12.63 14.25 1.55
N PRO A 78 13.75 14.96 1.80
CA PRO A 78 14.22 15.18 3.16
C PRO A 78 13.18 16.00 3.95
N PRO A 79 13.05 15.80 5.27
CA PRO A 79 12.13 16.56 6.08
C PRO A 79 12.50 18.05 5.99
N ARG A 80 11.49 18.92 5.83
CA ARG A 80 11.71 20.37 5.92
C ARG A 80 12.30 20.68 7.30
N LYS A 81 13.44 21.38 7.33
CA LYS A 81 13.85 22.09 8.54
C LYS A 81 12.81 23.18 8.79
N ALA A 82 12.27 23.17 10.01
CA ALA A 82 11.41 24.22 10.54
C ALA A 82 12.11 25.58 10.53
#